data_AF-A0A953Q2V7-F1
#
_entry.id   AF-A0A953Q2V7-F1
#
_cell.length_a   1.000
_cell.length_b   1.000
_cell.length_c   1.000
_cell.angle_alpha   90.00
_cell.angle_beta   90.00
_cell.angle_gamma   90.00
#
_symmetry.space_group_name_H-M   'P 1'
#
loop_
_entity.id
_entity.type
_entity.pdbx_description
1 polymer ?
#
loop_
_entity_poly.entity_id
_entity_poly.type
_entity_poly.pdbx_seq_one_letter_code
_entity_poly.pdbx_strand_id
1 'polypeptide(L)' 'PGATPPNPSVHSGQTARDPVCGMFVSTEVSHQIRAGGEVLHFCSRECLERYQKDSAHVAS' A
#
# COMPACT_ATOMS: atom_id res chain seq x y z
N PRO A 1 -5.23 16.52 39.92
CA PRO A 1 -4.24 16.57 38.82
C PRO A 1 -3.75 15.16 38.51
N GLY A 2 -4.40 14.49 37.56
CA GLY A 2 -4.07 13.13 37.15
C GLY A 2 -4.24 13.04 35.63
N ALA A 3 -3.11 12.92 34.95
CA ALA A 3 -3.01 12.74 33.51
C ALA A 3 -3.60 11.38 33.11
N THR A 4 -4.32 11.32 31.98
CA THR A 4 -3.89 10.63 30.75
C THR A 4 -4.90 11.00 29.65
N PRO A 5 -4.51 11.58 28.50
CA PRO A 5 -5.39 11.66 27.33
C PRO A 5 -5.66 10.24 26.81
N PRO A 6 -6.83 9.94 26.21
CA PRO A 6 -7.05 8.65 25.58
C PRO A 6 -6.08 8.54 24.41
N ASN A 7 -4.99 7.78 24.58
CA ASN A 7 -4.13 7.41 23.47
C ASN A 7 -5.00 6.52 22.57
N PRO A 8 -5.37 6.95 21.35
CA PRO A 8 -6.07 6.06 20.48
C PRO A 8 -5.03 5.04 20.04
N SER A 9 -4.99 3.90 20.73
CA SER A 9 -4.49 2.64 20.18
C SER A 9 -5.42 2.19 19.04
N VAL A 10 -5.73 3.11 18.11
CA VAL A 10 -6.13 2.76 16.77
C VAL A 10 -4.96 1.97 16.25
N HIS A 11 -5.17 0.65 16.24
CA HIS A 11 -4.39 -0.30 15.47
C HIS A 11 -3.91 0.43 14.23
N SER A 12 -2.63 0.80 14.24
CA SER A 12 -2.00 1.64 13.24
C SER A 12 -1.78 0.75 12.03
N GLY A 13 -2.89 0.25 11.47
CA GLY A 13 -2.92 -0.64 10.34
C GLY A 13 -2.17 0.09 9.25
N GLN A 14 -0.96 -0.40 9.00
CA GLN A 14 -0.08 0.18 7.99
C GLN A 14 -0.88 0.06 6.70
N THR A 15 -1.24 1.21 6.14
CA THR A 15 -2.07 1.27 4.95
C THR A 15 -1.23 1.91 3.88
N ALA A 16 -1.06 1.22 2.76
CA ALA A 16 -0.30 1.70 1.63
C ALA A 16 -1.25 2.14 0.51
N ARG A 17 -0.80 3.11 -0.27
CA ARG A 17 -1.55 3.63 -1.40
C ARG A 17 -1.21 2.83 -2.65
N ASP A 18 -2.23 2.26 -3.27
CA ASP A 18 -2.12 1.59 -4.55
C ASP A 18 -1.71 2.60 -5.64
N PRO A 19 -0.60 2.40 -6.36
CA PRO A 19 -0.10 3.36 -7.35
C PRO A 19 -0.91 3.36 -8.65
N VAL A 20 -1.80 2.38 -8.88
CA VAL A 20 -2.62 2.27 -10.08
C VAL A 20 -3.93 3.03 -9.92
N CYS A 21 -4.66 2.75 -8.84
CA CYS A 21 -5.98 3.35 -8.61
C CYS A 21 -5.98 4.45 -7.54
N GLY A 22 -4.91 4.55 -6.74
CA GLY A 22 -4.80 5.52 -5.65
C GLY A 22 -5.55 5.12 -4.38
N MET A 23 -6.13 3.91 -4.31
CA MET A 23 -6.85 3.40 -3.14
C MET A 23 -5.88 3.05 -2.00
N PHE A 24 -6.30 3.32 -0.77
CA PHE A 24 -5.56 2.92 0.42
C PHE A 24 -5.94 1.48 0.81
N VAL A 25 -4.96 0.59 0.91
CA VAL A 25 -5.13 -0.83 1.29
C VAL A 25 -4.20 -1.18 2.45
N SER A 26 -4.69 -2.00 3.39
CA SER A 26 -3.86 -2.47 4.50
C SER A 26 -2.72 -3.35 4.00
N THR A 27 -1.48 -3.01 4.36
CA THR A 27 -0.27 -3.71 3.93
C THR A 27 -0.26 -5.18 4.37
N GLU A 28 -0.97 -5.51 5.47
CA GLU A 28 -1.11 -6.88 5.98
C GLU A 28 -1.91 -7.82 5.05
N VAL A 29 -2.90 -7.31 4.32
CA VAL A 29 -3.76 -8.11 3.42
C VAL A 29 -3.61 -7.75 1.94
N SER A 30 -2.87 -6.68 1.64
CA SER A 30 -2.63 -6.22 0.28
C SER A 30 -1.77 -7.20 -0.53
N HIS A 31 -1.90 -7.13 -1.85
CA HIS A 31 -0.95 -7.78 -2.74
C HIS A 31 0.31 -6.93 -2.83
N GLN A 32 1.49 -7.56 -2.74
CA GLN A 32 2.75 -6.82 -2.76
C GLN A 32 3.75 -7.41 -3.76
N ILE A 33 4.45 -6.54 -4.48
CA ILE A 33 5.54 -6.93 -5.38
C ILE A 33 6.79 -6.14 -5.07
N ARG A 34 7.96 -6.70 -5.43
CA ARG A 34 9.22 -5.96 -5.42
C ARG A 34 9.48 -5.36 -6.79
N ALA A 35 9.56 -4.04 -6.86
CA ALA A 35 9.91 -3.29 -8.07
C ALA A 35 11.04 -2.31 -7.73
N GLY A 36 12.19 -2.42 -8.43
CA GLY A 36 13.30 -1.48 -8.24
C GLY A 36 13.91 -1.42 -6.82
N GLY A 37 13.70 -2.45 -5.99
CA GLY A 37 14.15 -2.49 -4.60
C GLY A 37 13.12 -1.97 -3.58
N GLU A 38 11.98 -1.47 -4.03
CA GLU A 38 10.86 -1.07 -3.19
C GLU A 38 9.73 -2.11 -3.21
N VAL A 39 9.01 -2.23 -2.09
CA VAL A 39 7.82 -3.09 -1.99
C VAL A 39 6.60 -2.23 -2.24
N LEU A 40 5.90 -2.49 -3.34
CA LEU A 40 4.67 -1.81 -3.68
C LEU A 40 3.47 -2.65 -3.25
N HIS A 41 2.42 -1.98 -2.78
CA HIS A 41 1.19 -2.59 -2.31
C HIS A 41 0.03 -2.27 -3.24
N PHE A 42 -0.81 -3.26 -3.50
CA PHE A 42 -1.94 -3.19 -4.41
C PHE A 42 -3.22 -3.66 -3.74
N CYS A 43 -4.32 -2.98 -4.04
CA CYS A 43 -5.63 -3.32 -3.48
C CYS A 43 -6.16 -4.64 -4.03
N SER A 44 -5.69 -5.06 -5.20
CA SER A 44 -6.20 -6.23 -5.92
C SER A 44 -5.17 -6.75 -6.91
N ARG A 45 -5.29 -8.02 -7.31
CA ARG A 45 -4.46 -8.62 -8.36
C ARG A 45 -4.55 -7.86 -9.69
N GLU A 46 -5.72 -7.34 -10.04
CA GLU A 46 -5.90 -6.57 -11.27
C GLU A 46 -5.06 -5.29 -11.29
N CYS A 47 -4.95 -4.57 -10.18
CA CYS A 47 -4.07 -3.39 -10.06
C CYS A 47 -2.60 -3.79 -10.20
N LEU A 48 -2.19 -4.89 -9.57
CA LEU A 48 -0.84 -5.43 -9.72
C LEU A 48 -0.51 -5.79 -11.18
N GLU A 49 -1.42 -6.48 -11.88
CA GLU A 49 -1.24 -6.84 -13.30
C GLU A 49 -1.19 -5.58 -14.20
N ARG A 50 -2.04 -4.58 -13.92
CA ARG A 50 -2.04 -3.29 -14.62
C ARG A 50 -0.71 -2.56 -14.41
N TYR A 51 -0.22 -2.52 -13.17
CA TYR A 51 1.06 -1.91 -12.82
C TYR A 51 2.22 -2.56 -13.57
N GLN A 52 2.29 -3.89 -13.61
CA GLN A 52 3.35 -4.60 -14.35
C GLN A 52 3.31 -4.30 -15.85
N LYS A 53 2.11 -4.18 -16.44
CA LYS A 53 1.96 -3.80 -17.85
C LYS A 53 2.36 -2.36 -18.13
N ASP A 54 2.03 -1.44 -17.22
CA ASP A 54 2.31 0.00 -17.36
C ASP A 54 3.79 0.32 -17.08
N SER A 55 4.36 -0.26 -16.00
CA SER A 55 5.76 -0.10 -15.61
C SER A 55 6.72 -0.64 -16.67
N ALA A 56 6.31 -1.65 -17.46
CA ALA A 56 7.07 -2.12 -18.62
C ALA A 56 7.24 -1.04 -19.72
N HIS A 57 6.36 -0.03 -19.77
CA HIS A 57 6.44 1.07 -20.74
C HIS A 57 7.37 2.21 -20.29
N VAL A 58 7.61 2.35 -18.97
CA VAL A 58 8.39 3.46 -18.40
C VAL A 58 9.91 3.19 -18.45
N ALA A 59 10.33 1.97 -18.80
CA ALA A 59 11.74 1.56 -18.87
C ALA A 59 12.35 1.62 -20.29
N SER A 60 11.80 2.43 -21.21
CA SER A 60 12.37 2.71 -22.54
C SER A 60 13.08 4.05 -22.61
#